data_AF-A0A8J2KS28-F1
#
_entry.id   AF-A0A8J2KS28-F1
#
_cell.length_a   1.000
_cell.length_b   1.000
_cell.length_c   1.000
_cell.angle_alpha   90.00
_cell.angle_beta   90.00
_cell.angle_gamma   90.00
#
_symmetry.space_group_name_H-M   'P 1'
#
loop_
_entity.id
_entity.type
_entity.pdbx_description
1 polymer ?
#
loop_
_entity_poly.entity_id
_entity_poly.type
_entity_poly.pdbx_seq_one_letter_code
_entity_poly.pdbx_strand_id
1 'polypeptide(L)'
;TEASVAFSKFWKEMWGKLSQFNWTGFHDPSVRRQFHLLSVMGISILPEVQLRKYQTAKQALVSTYSTAKVCDWKNKTKCNLSLEPVLPNQRRHDTSLSAIISFFFYIK
;
A
#
# COMPACT_ATOMS: atom_id res chain seq x y z
N THR A 1 4.31 -5.50 -13.20
CA THR A 1 4.17 -6.77 -12.46
C THR A 1 5.42 -7.65 -12.62
N GLU A 2 5.99 -7.76 -13.82
CA GLU A 2 7.20 -8.53 -14.11
C GLU A 2 8.42 -8.15 -13.27
N ALA A 3 8.72 -6.85 -13.13
CA ALA A 3 9.81 -6.38 -12.27
C ALA A 3 9.69 -6.87 -10.82
N SER A 4 8.46 -6.95 -10.29
CA SER A 4 8.25 -7.44 -8.93
C SER A 4 8.31 -8.97 -8.85
N VAL A 5 7.99 -9.70 -9.91
CA VAL A 5 8.22 -11.16 -9.98
C VAL A 5 9.72 -11.47 -10.00
N ALA A 6 10.49 -10.74 -10.82
CA ALA A 6 11.95 -10.88 -10.89
C ALA A 6 12.60 -10.57 -9.53
N PHE A 7 12.18 -9.49 -8.88
CA PHE A 7 12.63 -9.15 -7.53
C PHE A 7 12.32 -10.25 -6.51
N SER A 8 11.12 -10.81 -6.52
CA SER A 8 10.76 -11.88 -5.60
C SER A 8 11.54 -13.18 -5.84
N LYS A 9 11.87 -13.51 -7.10
CA LYS A 9 12.74 -14.65 -7.42
C LYS A 9 14.14 -14.44 -6.86
N PHE A 10 14.75 -13.29 -7.16
CA PHE A 10 16.05 -12.91 -6.63
C PHE A 10 16.09 -12.95 -5.10
N TRP A 11 15.06 -12.41 -4.43
CA TRP A 11 15.00 -12.39 -2.97
C TRP A 11 14.88 -13.79 -2.36
N LYS A 12 14.14 -14.71 -2.99
CA LYS A 12 14.07 -16.11 -2.54
C LYS A 12 15.42 -16.81 -2.64
N GLU A 13 16.14 -16.62 -3.75
CA GLU A 13 17.48 -17.18 -3.95
C GLU A 13 18.47 -16.63 -2.93
N MET A 14 18.45 -15.32 -2.71
CA MET A 14 19.28 -14.66 -1.70
C MET A 14 18.96 -15.17 -0.29
N TRP A 15 17.69 -15.30 0.05
CA TRP A 15 17.27 -15.82 1.35
C TRP A 15 17.77 -17.25 1.59
N GLY A 16 17.68 -18.13 0.58
CA GLY A 16 18.20 -19.50 0.66
C GLY A 16 19.72 -19.59 0.85
N LYS A 17 20.47 -18.57 0.43
CA LYS A 17 21.91 -18.44 0.73
C LYS A 17 22.14 -17.88 2.13
N LEU A 18 21.38 -16.86 2.53
CA LEU A 18 21.50 -16.21 3.83
C LEU A 18 21.09 -17.10 5.00
N SER A 19 20.12 -18.00 4.80
CA SER A 19 19.65 -18.94 5.82
C SER A 19 20.72 -19.96 6.25
N GLN A 20 21.81 -20.09 5.48
CA GLN A 20 22.92 -20.99 5.79
C GLN A 20 23.89 -20.38 6.81
N PHE A 21 23.84 -19.06 7.03
CA PHE A 21 24.72 -18.36 7.97
C PHE A 21 24.06 -18.19 9.34
N ASN A 22 24.77 -18.52 10.41
CA ASN A 22 24.32 -18.27 11.78
C ASN A 22 24.55 -16.81 12.19
N TRP A 23 23.73 -15.90 11.64
CA TRP A 23 23.90 -14.46 11.80
C TRP A 23 23.61 -13.93 13.20
N THR A 24 22.97 -14.71 14.08
CA THR A 24 22.72 -14.31 15.47
C THR A 24 23.99 -14.27 16.31
N GLY A 25 25.03 -15.02 15.90
CA GLY A 25 26.33 -15.08 16.55
C GLY A 25 27.33 -14.00 16.10
N PHE A 26 26.94 -13.08 15.21
CA PHE A 26 27.86 -12.03 14.76
C PHE A 26 28.15 -11.01 15.86
N HIS A 27 29.45 -10.75 16.09
CA HIS A 27 29.91 -9.77 17.07
C HIS A 27 29.60 -8.33 16.67
N ASP A 28 29.67 -8.01 15.37
CA ASP A 28 29.35 -6.67 14.88
C ASP A 28 27.83 -6.45 14.86
N PRO A 29 27.29 -5.49 15.64
CA PRO A 29 25.86 -5.20 15.68
C PRO A 29 25.31 -4.69 14.34
N SER A 30 26.12 -4.00 13.53
CA SER A 30 25.73 -3.48 12.21
C SER A 30 25.52 -4.61 11.22
N VAL A 31 26.45 -5.57 11.18
CA VAL A 31 26.35 -6.77 10.33
C VAL A 31 25.15 -7.61 10.77
N ARG A 32 24.99 -7.83 12.09
CA ARG A 32 23.83 -8.55 12.63
C ARG A 32 22.50 -7.92 12.21
N ARG A 33 22.40 -6.58 12.25
CA ARG A 33 21.20 -5.85 11.82
C ARG A 33 20.94 -6.01 10.33
N GLN A 34 21.96 -5.93 9.48
CA GLN A 34 21.82 -6.12 8.04
C GLN A 34 21.30 -7.52 7.71
N PHE A 35 21.89 -8.56 8.30
CA PHE A 35 21.43 -9.94 8.11
C PHE A 35 20.01 -10.15 8.63
N HIS A 36 19.66 -9.55 9.76
CA HIS A 36 18.29 -9.60 10.26
C HIS A 36 17.29 -9.00 9.24
N LEU A 37 17.57 -7.81 8.68
CA LEU A 37 16.71 -7.18 7.69
C LEU A 37 16.61 -8.00 6.40
N LEU A 38 17.73 -8.58 5.94
CA LEU A 38 17.75 -9.44 4.76
C LEU A 38 17.04 -10.78 4.97
N SER A 39 16.97 -11.27 6.22
CA SER A 39 16.24 -12.49 6.57
C SER A 39 14.72 -12.36 6.43
N VAL A 40 14.19 -11.14 6.36
CA VAL A 40 12.75 -10.88 6.23
C VAL A 40 12.35 -10.93 4.75
N MET A 41 11.66 -11.99 4.35
CA MET A 41 11.24 -12.19 2.94
C MET A 41 10.04 -11.33 2.51
N GLY A 42 9.18 -10.91 3.44
CA GLY A 42 7.97 -10.13 3.13
C GLY A 42 7.07 -10.82 2.10
N ILE A 43 6.51 -10.03 1.16
CA ILE A 43 5.58 -10.49 0.10
C ILE A 43 6.26 -11.46 -0.88
N SER A 44 7.59 -11.41 -0.97
CA SER A 44 8.35 -12.29 -1.85
C SER A 44 8.29 -13.76 -1.44
N ILE A 45 7.73 -14.13 -0.28
CA ILE A 45 7.50 -15.54 0.09
C ILE A 45 6.39 -16.20 -0.75
N LEU A 46 5.44 -15.41 -1.26
CA LEU A 46 4.26 -15.93 -1.95
C LEU A 46 4.62 -16.69 -3.25
N PRO A 47 3.83 -17.70 -3.64
CA PRO A 47 3.89 -18.30 -4.98
C PRO A 47 3.62 -17.26 -6.08
N GLU A 48 4.18 -17.45 -7.28
CA GLU A 48 4.08 -16.47 -8.37
C GLU A 48 2.63 -16.10 -8.72
N VAL A 49 1.72 -17.09 -8.72
CA VAL A 49 0.29 -16.87 -8.99
C VAL A 49 -0.34 -15.94 -7.95
N GLN A 50 -0.05 -16.15 -6.66
CA GLN A 50 -0.60 -15.34 -5.58
C GLN A 50 0.03 -13.94 -5.56
N LEU A 51 1.33 -13.84 -5.88
CA LEU A 51 2.05 -12.58 -5.99
C LEU A 51 1.47 -11.70 -7.11
N ARG A 52 1.16 -12.28 -8.27
CA ARG A 52 0.48 -11.56 -9.36
C ARG A 52 -0.90 -11.07 -8.92
N LYS A 53 -1.71 -11.93 -8.30
CA LYS A 53 -3.02 -11.55 -7.75
C LYS A 53 -2.92 -10.40 -6.74
N TYR A 54 -1.97 -10.47 -5.82
CA TYR A 54 -1.71 -9.41 -4.84
C TYR A 54 -1.36 -8.08 -5.51
N GLN A 55 -0.46 -8.08 -6.49
CA GLN A 55 -0.09 -6.87 -7.22
C GLN A 55 -1.26 -6.28 -7.99
N THR A 56 -2.05 -7.11 -8.67
CA THR A 56 -3.25 -6.65 -9.38
C THR A 56 -4.25 -6.03 -8.42
N ALA A 57 -4.51 -6.65 -7.27
CA ALA A 57 -5.41 -6.10 -6.26
C ALA A 57 -4.87 -4.76 -5.69
N LYS A 58 -3.57 -4.67 -5.42
CA LYS A 58 -2.92 -3.44 -4.97
C LYS A 58 -3.02 -2.33 -6.02
N GLN A 59 -2.78 -2.65 -7.29
CA GLN A 59 -2.89 -1.69 -8.39
C GLN A 59 -4.34 -1.21 -8.58
N ALA A 60 -5.31 -2.12 -8.47
CA ALA A 60 -6.72 -1.76 -8.50
C ALA A 60 -7.06 -0.79 -7.37
N LEU A 61 -6.64 -1.08 -6.14
CA LEU A 61 -6.85 -0.19 -4.99
C LEU A 61 -6.26 1.20 -5.23
N VAL A 62 -4.98 1.27 -5.63
CA VAL A 62 -4.29 2.55 -5.86
C VAL A 62 -4.96 3.33 -6.99
N SER A 63 -5.34 2.66 -8.08
CA SER A 63 -6.04 3.29 -9.19
C SER A 63 -7.41 3.80 -8.78
N THR A 64 -8.21 2.99 -8.08
CA THR A 64 -9.54 3.40 -7.63
C THR A 64 -9.46 4.59 -6.69
N TYR A 65 -8.51 4.58 -5.75
CA TYR A 65 -8.31 5.68 -4.82
C TYR A 65 -7.84 6.95 -5.52
N SER A 66 -6.89 6.85 -6.45
CA SER A 66 -6.33 8.02 -7.14
C SER A 66 -7.31 8.66 -8.13
N THR A 67 -8.21 7.88 -8.73
CA THR A 67 -9.22 8.39 -9.66
C THR A 67 -10.58 8.64 -9.01
N ALA A 68 -10.71 8.40 -7.71
CA ALA A 68 -11.97 8.58 -7.00
C ALA A 68 -12.43 10.04 -7.10
N LYS A 69 -13.64 10.23 -7.62
CA LYS A 69 -14.32 11.52 -7.65
C LYS A 69 -15.52 11.49 -6.72
N VAL A 70 -15.69 12.56 -5.97
CA VAL A 70 -16.79 12.76 -5.05
C VAL A 70 -17.74 13.82 -5.63
N CYS A 71 -19.04 13.62 -5.43
CA CYS A 71 -20.07 14.58 -5.78
C CYS A 71 -20.30 15.59 -4.65
N ASP A 72 -20.58 16.84 -5.02
CA ASP A 72 -20.94 17.89 -4.07
C ASP A 72 -22.29 17.57 -3.40
N TRP A 73 -22.37 17.79 -2.09
CA TRP A 73 -23.59 17.59 -1.30
C TRP A 73 -24.72 18.52 -1.75
N LYS A 74 -24.39 19.79 -2.06
CA LYS A 74 -25.39 20.81 -2.42
C LYS A 74 -25.83 20.70 -3.87
N ASN A 75 -24.98 20.18 -4.75
CA ASN A 75 -25.29 20.02 -6.16
C ASN A 75 -24.81 18.67 -6.69
N LYS A 76 -25.74 17.70 -6.72
CA LYS A 76 -25.49 16.31 -7.15
C LYS A 76 -24.97 16.17 -8.58
N THR A 77 -25.09 17.21 -9.41
CA THR A 77 -24.56 17.20 -10.79
C THR A 77 -23.07 17.55 -10.87
N LYS A 78 -22.48 18.09 -9.78
CA LYS A 78 -21.06 18.50 -9.72
C LYS A 78 -20.21 17.40 -9.07
N CYS A 79 -19.74 16.45 -9.86
CA CYS A 79 -18.93 15.30 -9.42
C CYS A 79 -17.44 15.39 -9.78
N ASN A 80 -16.84 16.57 -9.64
CA ASN A 80 -15.45 16.84 -10.04
C ASN A 80 -14.51 17.04 -8.83
N LEU A 81 -14.93 16.67 -7.62
CA LEU A 81 -14.09 16.81 -6.43
C LEU A 81 -13.17 15.59 -6.34
N SER A 82 -11.86 15.80 -6.50
CA SER A 82 -10.82 14.77 -6.34
C SER A 82 -10.19 14.88 -4.95
N LEU A 83 -9.66 13.78 -4.41
CA LEU A 83 -8.91 13.78 -3.14
C LEU A 83 -7.61 14.60 -3.22
N GLU A 84 -6.95 14.58 -4.39
CA GLU A 84 -5.72 15.32 -4.68
C GLU A 84 -5.94 16.35 -5.81
N PRO A 85 -5.43 17.59 -5.71
CA PRO A 85 -4.74 18.17 -4.57
C PRO A 85 -5.77 18.73 -3.58
N VAL A 86 -5.96 18.00 -2.48
CA VAL A 86 -6.19 18.60 -1.16
C VAL A 86 -7.61 19.20 -1.01
N LEU A 87 -8.49 18.33 -0.49
CA LEU A 87 -9.77 18.62 0.18
C LEU A 87 -9.75 19.38 1.54
N PRO A 88 -8.64 19.76 2.22
CA PRO A 88 -8.72 20.49 3.49
C PRO A 88 -9.09 21.97 3.32
N ASN A 89 -9.15 22.53 2.11
CA ASN A 89 -9.62 23.90 1.94
C ASN A 89 -11.15 23.96 1.81
N GLN A 90 -11.78 22.93 1.23
CA GLN A 90 -13.24 22.83 1.18
C GLN A 90 -13.82 22.31 2.51
N ARG A 91 -13.21 21.26 3.09
CA ARG A 91 -13.73 20.62 4.32
C ARG A 91 -13.59 21.47 5.57
N ARG A 92 -12.69 22.47 5.61
CA ARG A 92 -12.53 23.34 6.77
C ARG A 92 -13.68 24.34 6.95
N HIS A 93 -14.50 24.59 5.93
CA HIS A 93 -15.59 25.57 6.02
C HIS A 93 -16.93 25.01 6.48
N ASP A 94 -17.18 23.70 6.33
CA ASP A 94 -18.42 23.08 6.79
C ASP A 94 -18.21 22.39 8.15
N THR A 95 -18.37 23.15 9.24
CA THR A 95 -18.39 22.65 10.64
C THR A 95 -19.71 21.98 11.02
N SER A 96 -20.60 21.70 10.07
CA SER A 96 -21.90 21.08 10.34
C SER A 96 -21.75 19.56 10.49
N LEU A 97 -21.97 19.06 11.71
CA LEU A 97 -22.02 17.63 12.04
C LEU A 97 -22.93 16.81 11.11
N SER A 98 -23.96 17.44 10.53
CA SER A 98 -24.88 16.81 9.57
C SER A 98 -24.19 16.38 8.26
N ALA A 99 -23.19 17.12 7.78
CA ALA A 99 -22.45 16.78 6.56
C ALA A 99 -21.49 15.60 6.76
N ILE A 100 -20.84 15.52 7.93
CA ILE A 100 -19.92 14.44 8.28
C ILE A 100 -20.68 13.12 8.46
N ILE A 101 -21.82 13.14 9.17
CA ILE A 101 -22.64 11.95 9.41
C ILE A 101 -23.24 11.42 8.09
N SER A 102 -23.67 12.31 7.19
CA SER A 102 -24.22 11.93 5.89
C SER A 102 -23.17 11.30 4.96
N PHE A 103 -21.90 11.70 5.06
CA PHE A 103 -20.82 11.13 4.26
C PHE A 103 -20.50 9.67 4.67
N PHE A 104 -20.57 9.35 5.96
CA PHE A 104 -20.45 7.97 6.44
C PHE A 104 -21.64 7.09 5.99
N PHE A 105 -22.84 7.66 5.86
CA PHE A 105 -24.02 6.95 5.37
C PHE A 105 -24.05 6.81 3.84
N TYR A 106 -23.47 7.74 3.08
CA TYR A 106 -23.50 7.72 1.61
C TYR A 106 -22.43 6.80 0.97
N ILE A 107 -21.49 6.28 1.76
CA ILE A 107 -20.50 5.27 1.32
C ILE A 107 -21.04 3.83 1.50
N LYS A 108 -22.30 3.66 1.92
CA LYS A 108 -22.96 2.35 2.03
C LYS A 108 -24.04 2.13 0.97
#